data_AF-A0A2D9HUQ5-F1
#
_entry.id   AF-A0A2D9HUQ5-F1
#
_cell.length_a   1.000
_cell.length_b   1.000
_cell.length_c   1.000
_cell.angle_alpha   90.00
_cell.angle_beta   90.00
_cell.angle_gamma   90.00
#
_symmetry.space_group_name_H-M   'P 1'
#
loop_
_entity.id
_entity.type
_entity.pdbx_description
1 polymer ?
#
loop_
_entity_poly.entity_id
_entity_poly.type
_entity_poly.pdbx_seq_one_letter_code
_entity_poly.pdbx_strand_id
1 'polypeptide(L)' 'MTLDQMKMAILIPLISVISVAVIGGVIGFIFIVLYKTTGLHEWGAVIVGMALVVGVPVAAFLLQNYFDKQMAT' A
#
# COMPACT_ATOMS: atom_id res chain seq x y z
N MET A 1 5.01 -20.53 -25.73
CA MET A 1 4.80 -19.14 -25.27
C MET A 1 5.15 -18.22 -26.42
N THR A 2 4.27 -17.30 -26.78
CA THR A 2 4.65 -16.21 -27.68
C THR A 2 5.62 -15.27 -26.96
N LEU A 3 6.44 -14.51 -27.71
CA LEU A 3 7.40 -13.55 -27.12
C LEU A 3 6.70 -12.55 -26.18
N ASP A 4 5.45 -12.16 -26.48
CA ASP A 4 4.67 -11.28 -25.60
C ASP A 4 4.23 -11.96 -24.30
N GLN A 5 3.93 -13.26 -24.31
CA GLN A 5 3.64 -14.00 -23.08
C GLN A 5 4.87 -14.09 -22.18
N MET A 6 6.06 -14.32 -22.74
CA MET A 6 7.31 -14.31 -21.97
C MET A 6 7.63 -12.93 -21.40
N LYS A 7 7.42 -11.87 -22.17
CA LYS A 7 7.63 -10.49 -21.72
C LYS A 7 6.71 -10.15 -20.55
N MET A 8 5.40 -10.44 -20.65
CA MET A 8 4.45 -10.19 -19.57
C MET A 8 4.71 -11.05 -18.34
N ALA A 9 5.14 -12.30 -18.52
CA ALA A 9 5.48 -13.21 -17.43
C ALA A 9 6.64 -12.71 -16.56
N ILE A 10 7.54 -11.89 -17.10
CA ILE A 10 8.64 -11.26 -16.35
C ILE A 10 8.24 -9.87 -15.85
N LEU A 11 7.54 -9.09 -16.69
CA LEU A 11 7.18 -7.70 -16.36
C LEU A 11 6.22 -7.62 -15.17
N ILE A 12 5.22 -8.50 -15.10
CA ILE A 12 4.20 -8.47 -14.03
C ILE A 12 4.83 -8.74 -12.66
N PRO A 13 5.63 -9.81 -12.45
CA PRO A 13 6.33 -10.01 -11.18
C PRO A 13 7.29 -8.87 -10.85
N LEU A 14 8.02 -8.33 -11.84
CA LEU A 14 8.96 -7.25 -11.61
C LEU A 14 8.25 -5.98 -11.12
N ILE A 15 7.14 -5.61 -11.75
CA ILE A 15 6.30 -4.48 -11.31
C ILE A 15 5.79 -4.74 -9.90
N SER A 16 5.30 -5.94 -9.60
CA SER A 16 4.85 -6.31 -8.26
C SER A 16 5.94 -6.11 -7.20
N VAL A 17 7.15 -6.60 -7.45
CA VAL A 17 8.29 -6.45 -6.52
C VAL A 17 8.64 -4.98 -6.33
N ILE A 18 8.70 -4.21 -7.42
CA ILE A 18 8.99 -2.77 -7.34
C ILE A 18 7.91 -2.03 -6.55
N SER A 19 6.63 -2.31 -6.82
CA SER A 19 5.51 -1.70 -6.11
C SER A 19 5.57 -2.00 -4.61
N VAL A 20 5.81 -3.25 -4.22
CA VAL A 20 5.93 -3.64 -2.81
C VAL A 20 7.15 -2.97 -2.16
N ALA A 21 8.30 -2.94 -2.85
CA ALA A 21 9.51 -2.30 -2.35
C ALA A 21 9.32 -0.79 -2.14
N VAL A 22 8.65 -0.11 -3.08
CA VAL A 22 8.35 1.32 -2.98
C VAL A 22 7.40 1.59 -1.82
N ILE A 23 6.28 0.86 -1.73
CA ILE A 23 5.29 1.06 -0.66
C ILE A 23 5.90 0.76 0.70
N GLY A 24 6.58 -0.39 0.85
CA GLY A 24 7.24 -0.77 2.10
C GLY A 24 8.36 0.20 2.49
N GLY A 25 9.16 0.65 1.52
CA GLY A 25 10.23 1.62 1.72
C GLY A 25 9.70 2.98 2.20
N VAL A 26 8.61 3.47 1.60
CA VAL A 26 7.96 4.73 2.01
C VAL A 26 7.40 4.62 3.42
N ILE A 27 6.67 3.54 3.74
CA ILE A 27 6.11 3.34 5.08
C ILE A 27 7.22 3.25 6.13
N GLY A 28 8.28 2.47 5.86
CA GLY A 28 9.44 2.37 6.73
C GLY A 28 10.15 3.71 6.93
N PHE A 29 10.33 4.47 5.86
CA PHE A 29 10.89 5.82 5.93
C PHE A 29 10.04 6.75 6.80
N ILE A 30 8.72 6.73 6.64
CA ILE A 30 7.79 7.50 7.48
C ILE A 30 7.98 7.15 8.95
N PHE A 31 8.06 5.86 9.30
CA PHE A 31 8.25 5.43 10.69
C PHE A 31 9.60 5.92 11.27
N ILE A 32 10.68 5.84 10.48
CA ILE A 32 12.00 6.32 10.90
C ILE A 32 11.98 7.83 11.14
N VAL A 33 11.40 8.60 10.23
CA VAL A 33 11.29 10.05 10.36
C VAL A 33 10.48 10.39 11.60
N LEU A 34 9.30 9.78 11.75
CA LEU A 34 8.40 10.05 12.87
C LEU A 34 9.10 9.79 14.22
N TYR A 35 9.86 8.70 14.33
CA TYR A 35 10.63 8.38 15.53
C TYR A 35 11.71 9.43 15.83
N LYS A 36 12.41 9.91 14.78
CA LYS A 36 13.55 10.82 14.93
C LYS A 36 13.17 12.29 15.08
N THR A 37 12.06 12.73 14.50
CA THR A 37 11.71 14.16 14.38
C THR A 37 10.55 14.59 15.26
N THR A 38 9.75 13.65 15.77
CA THR A 38 8.62 13.96 16.65
C THR A 38 8.91 13.53 18.08
N GLY A 39 8.40 14.27 19.06
CA GLY A 39 8.48 13.89 20.49
C GLY A 39 7.61 12.68 20.86
N LEU A 40 6.91 12.10 19.89
CA LEU A 40 6.08 10.92 20.06
C LEU A 40 6.87 9.61 19.92
N HIS A 41 8.07 9.65 19.32
CA HIS A 41 8.98 8.52 19.19
C HIS A 41 8.26 7.21 18.79
N GLU A 42 8.28 6.18 19.65
CA GLU A 42 7.64 4.88 19.41
C GLU A 42 6.12 4.98 19.27
N TRP A 43 5.48 5.84 20.06
CA TRP A 43 4.03 6.03 20.04
C TRP A 43 3.52 6.59 18.72
N GLY A 44 4.35 7.40 18.05
CA GLY A 44 4.05 7.86 16.70
C GLY A 44 3.88 6.69 15.74
N ALA A 45 4.83 5.74 15.74
CA ALA A 45 4.77 4.58 14.87
C ALA A 45 3.55 3.70 15.18
N VAL A 46 3.20 3.55 16.47
CA VAL A 46 2.01 2.81 16.91
C VAL A 46 0.73 3.44 16.35
N ILE A 47 0.57 4.76 16.45
CA ILE A 47 -0.62 5.46 15.96
C ILE A 47 -0.76 5.31 14.45
N VAL A 48 0.33 5.52 13.70
CA VAL A 48 0.29 5.37 12.24
C VAL A 48 0.03 3.92 11.84
N GLY A 49 0.67 2.95 12.52
CA GLY A 49 0.40 1.53 12.31
C GLY A 49 -1.06 1.17 12.52
N MET A 50 -1.66 1.63 13.63
CA MET A 50 -3.08 1.42 13.91
C MET A 50 -3.99 2.08 12.87
N ALA A 51 -3.64 3.28 12.42
CA ALA A 51 -4.38 3.97 11.35
C ALA A 51 -4.33 3.19 10.03
N LEU A 52 -3.20 2.56 9.69
CA LEU A 52 -3.10 1.71 8.49
C LEU A 52 -3.88 0.40 8.64
N VAL A 53 -3.82 -0.25 9.81
CA VAL A 53 -4.54 -1.51 10.10
C VAL A 53 -6.05 -1.36 9.90
N VAL A 54 -6.62 -0.23 10.33
CA VAL A 54 -8.07 0.04 10.18
C VAL A 54 -8.36 0.75 8.87
N GLY A 55 -7.54 1.73 8.49
CA GLY A 55 -7.79 2.61 7.34
C GLY A 55 -7.73 1.89 6.00
N VAL A 56 -6.78 0.97 5.81
CA VAL A 56 -6.66 0.21 4.55
C VAL A 56 -7.92 -0.62 4.26
N PRO A 57 -8.41 -1.49 5.16
CA PRO A 57 -9.63 -2.26 4.90
C PRO A 57 -10.89 -1.38 4.79
N VAL A 58 -10.99 -0.29 5.58
CA VAL A 58 -12.10 0.67 5.44
C VAL A 58 -12.08 1.33 4.07
N ALA A 59 -10.93 1.80 3.60
CA ALA A 59 -10.81 2.39 2.27
C ALA A 59 -11.15 1.38 1.17
N ALA A 60 -10.70 0.13 1.29
CA ALA A 60 -11.05 -0.94 0.36
C ALA A 60 -12.56 -1.20 0.32
N PHE A 61 -13.21 -1.26 1.48
CA PHE A 61 -14.67 -1.42 1.57
C PHE A 61 -15.42 -0.25 0.91
N LEU A 62 -15.00 0.99 1.19
CA LEU A 62 -15.63 2.18 0.62
C LEU A 62 -15.46 2.25 -0.90
N LEU A 63 -14.27 1.93 -1.40
CA LEU A 63 -13.99 1.84 -2.83
C LEU A 63 -14.86 0.78 -3.51
N GLN A 64 -14.91 -0.43 -2.94
CA GLN A 64 -15.73 -1.51 -3.49
C GLN A 64 -17.21 -1.09 -3.55
N ASN A 65 -17.75 -0.59 -2.44
CA ASN A 65 -19.14 -0.13 -2.37
C ASN A 65 -19.43 1.02 -3.33
N TYR A 66 -18.46 1.90 -3.60
CA TYR A 66 -18.59 2.97 -4.59
C TYR A 66 -18.67 2.41 -6.02
N PHE A 67 -17.83 1.43 -6.37
CA PHE A 67 -17.89 0.79 -7.68
C PHE A 67 -19.15 -0.05 -7.86
N ASP A 68 -19.60 -0.77 -6.84
CA ASP A 68 -20.83 -1.57 -6.88
C ASP A 68 -22.06 -0.69 -7.15
N LYS A 69 -22.12 0.49 -6.53
CA LYS A 69 -23.21 1.45 -6.76
C LYS A 69 -23.23 2.03 -8.18
N GLN A 70 -22.06 2.30 -8.76
CA GLN A 70 -21.99 2.79 -10.14
C GLN A 70 -22.36 1.73 -11.18
N MET A 71 -22.10 0.45 -10.89
CA MET A 71 -22.48 -0.65 -11.79
C MET A 71 -23.96 -1.04 -11.68
N ALA A 72 -24.66 -0.56 -10.64
CA ALA A 72 -26.09 -0.80 -10.42
C ALA A 72 -27.01 0.29 -11.03
N THR A 73 -26.44 1.36 -11.58
CA THR A 73 -27.13 2.45 -12.30
C THR A 73 -26.82 2.39 -13.79
#